data_AF-A0A1L8ETW1-F1
#
_entry.id   AF-A0A1L8ETW1-F1
#
_cell.length_a   1.000
_cell.length_b   1.000
_cell.length_c   1.000
_cell.angle_alpha   90.00
_cell.angle_beta   90.00
_cell.angle_gamma   90.00
#
_symmetry.space_group_name_H-M   'P 1'
#
loop_
_entity.id
_entity.type
_entity.pdbx_description
1 polymer ?
#
loop_
_entity_poly.entity_id
_entity_poly.type
_entity_poly.pdbx_seq_one_letter_code
_entity_poly.pdbx_strand_id
1 'polypeptide(L)'
;MASKFLQRLRSTPLKEERGPGPPEEPPESAELVDDTEGLSLRLSGTLSLSEDSLASQESDGMGTSYLGSDGHGDSKAQDENNSHTFLTNQLREMWQHSRDAHIPIRLTFEVTDANIVQDAHAKYVVYTIYLLQTGQYDASPAYISCRYSDLFHLKRRLLELYPSEMRGVSFPRKRVRKNFTPETIAKRSRAFEQFLCHVSSLPALRTSSPFLNFFYLRDIQKAQALTCAGLYKLAIPIWTNSYHLQEKLCPPGPSTNRLLVLAGLVVCHQESDTLEEAQAFSERAVALIQDAQDKHISLLVPFLNAHIQLSWRVGIDKRESEALLQRLQEAGHYADNVPSLKEFLVKETIS
;
A
#
# COMPACT_ATOMS: atom_id res chain seq x y z
N MET A 1 23.88 -15.74 -64.93
CA MET A 1 24.25 -14.94 -66.13
C MET A 1 22.95 -14.34 -66.65
N ALA A 2 22.73 -13.03 -66.47
CA ALA A 2 22.83 -12.01 -67.52
C ALA A 2 21.95 -12.34 -68.75
N SER A 3 21.07 -11.50 -69.32
CA SER A 3 20.66 -10.11 -69.13
C SER A 3 19.64 -9.80 -70.26
N LYS A 4 18.69 -8.87 -70.05
CA LYS A 4 18.05 -7.98 -71.06
C LYS A 4 17.03 -8.61 -72.06
N PHE A 5 16.03 -7.96 -72.65
CA PHE A 5 15.56 -6.56 -72.88
C PHE A 5 14.02 -6.65 -73.07
N LEU A 6 13.19 -5.64 -72.74
CA LEU A 6 12.68 -4.54 -73.62
C LEU A 6 12.03 -3.47 -72.73
N GLN A 7 12.55 -2.23 -72.66
CA GLN A 7 12.14 -1.03 -73.43
C GLN A 7 10.64 -0.68 -73.33
N ARG A 8 10.27 0.34 -72.53
CA ARG A 8 10.30 1.82 -72.79
C ARG A 8 8.98 2.31 -73.40
N LEU A 9 8.21 3.07 -72.62
CA LEU A 9 7.56 4.30 -73.08
C LEU A 9 7.78 5.42 -72.06
N ARG A 10 8.09 6.60 -72.62
CA ARG A 10 8.52 7.89 -72.05
C ARG A 10 7.31 8.67 -71.47
N SER A 11 7.37 9.22 -70.25
CA SER A 11 7.75 10.61 -69.83
C SER A 11 6.71 11.68 -70.25
N THR A 12 6.09 12.56 -69.45
CA THR A 12 6.42 13.41 -68.25
C THR A 12 5.13 14.20 -67.82
N PRO A 13 5.11 15.18 -66.86
CA PRO A 13 5.55 15.24 -65.45
C PRO A 13 4.46 15.92 -64.51
N LEU A 14 4.87 16.28 -63.28
CA LEU A 14 4.20 17.13 -62.25
C LEU A 14 3.22 16.46 -61.28
N LYS A 15 3.65 16.25 -60.03
CA LYS A 15 3.60 17.23 -58.92
C LYS A 15 3.89 16.47 -57.62
N GLU A 16 4.99 16.81 -56.95
CA GLU A 16 5.29 16.35 -55.59
C GLU A 16 4.24 16.88 -54.63
N GLU A 17 3.52 16.00 -53.94
CA GLU A 17 2.89 16.34 -52.67
C GLU A 17 3.44 15.44 -51.56
N ARG A 18 4.05 16.14 -50.62
CA ARG A 18 4.76 15.69 -49.43
C ARG A 18 3.73 15.17 -48.44
N GLY A 19 3.94 13.95 -47.93
CA GLY A 19 3.10 13.34 -46.91
C GLY A 19 3.03 14.15 -45.60
N PRO A 20 2.03 13.87 -44.76
CA PRO A 20 1.70 14.69 -43.59
C PRO A 20 2.80 14.60 -42.53
N GLY A 21 3.27 15.78 -42.11
CA GLY A 21 4.24 15.93 -41.02
C GLY A 21 3.65 15.59 -39.63
N PRO A 22 4.51 15.44 -38.62
CA PRO A 22 4.10 15.11 -37.25
C PRO A 22 3.25 16.22 -36.61
N PRO A 23 2.40 15.88 -35.61
CA PRO A 23 1.45 16.81 -35.01
C PRO A 23 2.13 17.99 -34.30
N GLU A 24 1.61 19.18 -34.58
CA GLU A 24 2.03 20.48 -34.05
C GLU A 24 2.02 20.52 -32.51
N GLU A 25 3.11 21.04 -31.94
CA GLU A 25 3.24 21.37 -30.53
C GLU A 25 2.34 22.58 -30.18
N PRO A 26 1.65 22.58 -29.02
CA PRO A 26 0.85 23.72 -28.59
C PRO A 26 1.74 24.89 -28.11
N PRO A 27 1.24 26.14 -28.19
CA PRO A 27 2.08 27.34 -28.09
C PRO A 27 2.60 27.60 -26.67
N GLU A 28 3.85 28.06 -26.61
CA GLU A 28 4.48 28.69 -25.44
C GLU A 28 3.53 29.70 -24.80
N SER A 29 3.12 29.45 -23.57
CA SER A 29 2.33 30.39 -22.77
C SER A 29 3.26 31.11 -21.79
N ALA A 30 3.16 32.43 -21.86
CA ALA A 30 3.92 33.47 -21.19
C ALA A 30 4.27 33.25 -19.71
N GLU A 31 5.44 33.76 -19.37
CA GLU A 31 6.01 33.95 -18.05
C GLU A 31 5.09 34.79 -17.14
N LEU A 32 4.96 34.34 -15.89
CA LEU A 32 4.67 35.22 -14.76
C LEU A 32 5.69 34.88 -13.66
N VAL A 33 6.48 35.87 -13.29
CA VAL A 33 7.38 35.86 -12.14
C VAL A 33 6.50 35.91 -10.89
N ASP A 34 6.64 34.92 -9.99
CA ASP A 34 5.88 34.88 -8.74
C ASP A 34 6.81 35.29 -7.59
N ASP A 35 6.72 36.57 -7.22
CA ASP A 35 7.37 37.15 -6.05
C ASP A 35 6.63 36.69 -4.78
N THR A 36 7.00 35.52 -4.27
CA THR A 36 6.59 35.05 -2.94
C THR A 36 7.78 34.84 -2.02
N GLU A 37 8.73 35.77 -2.05
CA GLU A 37 9.66 36.01 -0.95
C GLU A 37 9.02 37.00 0.04
N GLY A 38 8.26 36.51 1.03
CA GLY A 38 7.69 37.44 2.03
C GLY A 38 6.86 36.87 3.16
N LEU A 39 6.41 35.60 3.13
CA LEU A 39 5.49 35.07 4.14
C LEU A 39 6.04 33.86 4.91
N SER A 40 7.30 33.93 5.34
CA SER A 40 7.93 32.90 6.18
C SER A 40 8.46 33.42 7.52
N LEU A 41 7.82 34.45 8.09
CA LEU A 41 8.13 34.92 9.44
C LEU A 41 6.88 34.90 10.31
N ARG A 42 6.65 33.74 10.94
CA ARG A 42 6.09 33.54 12.29
C ARG A 42 5.40 32.19 12.35
N LEU A 43 6.12 31.20 12.87
CA LEU A 43 5.61 30.10 13.70
C LEU A 43 6.85 29.35 14.20
N SER A 44 7.60 30.00 15.10
CA SER A 44 8.64 29.36 15.92
C SER A 44 8.13 29.33 17.35
N GLY A 45 7.49 28.23 17.73
CA GLY A 45 7.24 27.89 19.12
C GLY A 45 8.23 26.82 19.53
N THR A 46 9.30 27.21 20.20
CA THR A 46 10.26 26.28 20.81
C THR A 46 9.74 25.89 22.20
N LEU A 47 9.49 24.60 22.41
CA LEU A 47 9.32 24.02 23.74
C LEU A 47 10.70 23.84 24.36
N SER A 48 10.95 24.55 25.46
CA SER A 48 12.16 24.41 26.29
C SER A 48 11.89 23.36 27.36
N LEU A 49 12.62 22.24 27.34
CA LEU A 49 12.72 21.33 28.47
C LEU A 49 14.07 21.59 29.13
N SER A 50 14.03 22.12 30.35
CA SER A 50 15.22 22.28 31.18
C SER A 50 15.48 20.96 31.91
N GLU A 51 16.48 20.22 31.45
CA GLU A 51 17.13 19.18 32.26
C GLU A 51 18.29 19.84 33.00
N ASP A 52 18.22 19.87 34.33
CA ASP A 52 19.40 20.09 35.15
C ASP A 52 19.34 19.22 36.43
N SER A 53 20.07 18.11 36.34
CA SER A 53 21.22 17.82 37.20
C SER A 53 21.07 18.00 38.71
N LEU A 54 20.85 16.91 39.46
CA LEU A 54 21.63 16.65 40.68
C LEU A 54 21.92 15.16 40.82
N ALA A 55 23.22 14.86 40.70
CA ALA A 55 23.80 13.54 40.84
C ALA A 55 24.11 13.21 42.31
N SER A 56 24.09 11.89 42.56
CA SER A 56 24.98 11.12 43.46
C SER A 56 24.99 11.42 44.96
N GLN A 57 24.65 10.40 45.77
CA GLN A 57 25.69 9.59 46.43
C GLN A 57 25.13 8.29 47.01
N GLU A 58 25.92 7.24 46.83
CA GLU A 58 25.83 5.90 47.41
C GLU A 58 26.04 5.95 48.93
N SER A 59 25.40 5.04 49.68
CA SER A 59 26.14 4.22 50.65
C SER A 59 25.33 3.01 51.12
N ASP A 60 26.04 1.90 51.18
CA ASP A 60 25.67 0.57 51.63
C ASP A 60 24.96 0.47 52.98
N GLY A 61 24.17 -0.60 53.11
CA GLY A 61 24.58 -1.68 54.01
C GLY A 61 23.98 -1.73 55.41
N MET A 62 23.52 -2.95 55.71
CA MET A 62 23.41 -3.56 57.04
C MET A 62 22.05 -3.45 57.74
N GLY A 63 21.41 -4.61 57.84
CA GLY A 63 20.19 -4.81 58.60
C GLY A 63 20.43 -4.92 60.10
N THR A 64 19.37 -4.73 60.86
CA THR A 64 19.19 -5.34 62.17
C THR A 64 17.69 -5.34 62.48
N SER A 65 17.20 -6.55 62.75
CA SER A 65 15.93 -6.85 63.39
C SER A 65 15.92 -6.35 64.83
N TYR A 66 14.86 -5.68 65.31
CA TYR A 66 14.42 -5.73 66.71
C TYR A 66 12.93 -5.38 66.85
N LEU A 67 12.28 -6.13 67.73
CA LEU A 67 10.87 -6.09 68.17
C LEU A 67 10.53 -4.86 69.03
N GLY A 68 9.23 -4.51 69.09
CA GLY A 68 8.59 -3.74 70.18
C GLY A 68 7.55 -2.74 69.65
N SER A 69 6.26 -3.08 69.60
CA SER A 69 5.23 -2.95 70.65
C SER A 69 4.53 -1.58 70.69
N ASP A 70 3.22 -1.62 70.39
CA ASP A 70 2.08 -0.78 70.78
C ASP A 70 2.23 0.65 71.32
N GLY A 71 1.41 1.55 70.77
CA GLY A 71 1.05 2.82 71.42
C GLY A 71 0.17 3.74 70.57
N HIS A 72 -1.13 3.78 70.87
CA HIS A 72 -2.13 4.74 70.39
C HIS A 72 -1.69 6.22 70.51
N GLY A 73 -2.12 7.07 69.58
CA GLY A 73 -2.01 8.53 69.70
C GLY A 73 -2.56 9.28 68.50
N ASP A 74 -3.84 9.62 68.56
CA ASP A 74 -4.65 10.33 67.57
C ASP A 74 -4.24 11.83 67.43
N SER A 75 -4.36 12.37 66.21
CA SER A 75 -4.78 13.75 65.87
C SER A 75 -3.96 14.52 64.82
N LYS A 76 -4.68 14.87 63.74
CA LYS A 76 -4.65 16.12 62.97
C LYS A 76 -3.44 16.43 62.07
N ALA A 77 -3.51 15.89 60.86
CA ALA A 77 -3.06 16.57 59.64
C ALA A 77 -3.96 16.15 58.45
N GLN A 78 -5.25 16.47 58.53
CA GLN A 78 -6.15 16.43 57.38
C GLN A 78 -6.41 17.88 56.97
N ASP A 79 -5.74 18.34 55.91
CA ASP A 79 -6.36 19.18 54.88
C ASP A 79 -5.43 19.53 53.70
N GLU A 80 -4.13 19.22 53.74
CA GLU A 80 -3.26 19.45 52.57
C GLU A 80 -3.17 18.26 51.60
N ASN A 81 -3.54 17.05 52.05
CA ASN A 81 -3.35 15.82 51.27
C ASN A 81 -4.50 15.53 50.28
N ASN A 82 -5.61 16.29 50.32
CA ASN A 82 -6.80 16.02 49.51
C ASN A 82 -6.76 16.68 48.12
N SER A 83 -5.93 17.71 47.95
CA SER A 83 -5.75 18.40 46.66
C SER A 83 -4.86 17.60 45.69
N HIS A 84 -3.87 16.88 46.23
CA HIS A 84 -2.95 16.03 45.47
C HIS A 84 -3.62 14.74 45.00
N THR A 85 -4.53 14.16 45.80
CA THR A 85 -5.33 12.99 45.40
C THR A 85 -6.32 13.35 44.29
N PHE A 86 -6.90 14.54 44.31
CA PHE A 86 -7.82 14.98 43.26
C PHE A 86 -7.13 15.23 41.92
N LEU A 87 -5.96 15.88 41.91
CA LEU A 87 -5.16 16.08 40.69
C LEU A 87 -4.62 14.75 40.14
N THR A 88 -4.16 13.84 41.00
CA THR A 88 -3.68 12.52 40.56
C THR A 88 -4.81 11.61 40.09
N ASN A 89 -6.00 11.70 40.68
CA ASN A 89 -7.19 11.00 40.19
C ASN A 89 -7.71 11.59 38.88
N GLN A 90 -7.74 12.92 38.74
CA GLN A 90 -8.12 13.60 37.50
C GLN A 90 -7.13 13.30 36.36
N LEU A 91 -5.83 13.26 36.65
CA LEU A 91 -4.83 12.79 35.69
C LEU A 91 -5.05 11.30 35.38
N ARG A 92 -5.24 10.44 36.37
CA ARG A 92 -5.53 9.01 36.13
C ARG A 92 -6.77 8.80 35.27
N GLU A 93 -7.83 9.55 35.54
CA GLU A 93 -9.05 9.57 34.73
C GLU A 93 -8.75 10.09 33.32
N MET A 94 -8.06 11.22 33.15
CA MET A 94 -7.66 11.72 31.83
C MET A 94 -6.81 10.72 31.04
N TRP A 95 -5.91 9.99 31.71
CA TRP A 95 -5.09 8.93 31.11
C TRP A 95 -5.88 7.65 30.81
N GLN A 96 -6.93 7.35 31.57
CA GLN A 96 -7.85 6.25 31.28
C GLN A 96 -8.77 6.60 30.11
N HIS A 97 -9.31 7.82 30.08
CA HIS A 97 -10.12 8.34 28.98
C HIS A 97 -9.31 8.53 27.68
N SER A 98 -7.98 8.75 27.77
CA SER A 98 -7.11 8.82 26.59
C SER A 98 -6.65 7.46 26.07
N ARG A 99 -6.68 6.40 26.89
CA ARG A 99 -6.45 5.02 26.41
C ARG A 99 -7.59 4.52 25.53
N ASP A 100 -8.80 5.03 25.74
CA ASP A 100 -9.96 4.80 24.87
C ASP A 100 -10.09 5.83 23.74
N ALA A 101 -9.13 6.75 23.60
CA ALA A 101 -9.04 7.57 22.40
C ALA A 101 -8.58 6.68 21.25
N HIS A 102 -9.56 6.12 20.53
CA HIS A 102 -9.33 5.47 19.24
C HIS A 102 -8.56 6.44 18.34
N ILE A 103 -7.24 6.24 18.22
CA ILE A 103 -6.43 6.96 17.25
C ILE A 103 -6.95 6.54 15.87
N PRO A 104 -7.56 7.44 15.09
CA PRO A 104 -8.12 7.06 13.81
C PRO A 104 -6.98 6.59 12.91
N ILE A 105 -7.02 5.32 12.51
CA ILE A 105 -6.05 4.76 11.56
C ILE A 105 -6.18 5.53 10.27
N ARG A 106 -5.12 6.25 9.90
CA ARG A 106 -5.09 7.07 8.69
C ARG A 106 -4.03 6.53 7.73
N LEU A 107 -4.43 6.37 6.47
CA LEU A 107 -3.50 6.07 5.40
C LEU A 107 -2.72 7.33 5.02
N THR A 108 -1.40 7.20 5.02
CA THR A 108 -0.46 8.25 4.62
C THR A 108 0.49 7.71 3.55
N PHE A 109 1.04 8.63 2.77
CA PHE A 109 1.99 8.33 1.71
C PHE A 109 3.26 9.10 2.01
N GLU A 110 4.40 8.42 1.94
CA GLU A 110 5.72 9.00 2.20
C GLU A 110 6.66 8.67 1.06
N VAL A 111 7.27 9.70 0.47
CA VAL A 111 8.32 9.50 -0.52
C VAL A 111 9.63 9.27 0.22
N THR A 112 10.04 8.01 0.33
CA THR A 112 11.25 7.62 1.05
C THR A 112 12.50 7.75 0.19
N ASP A 113 12.34 7.67 -1.13
CA ASP A 113 13.46 7.72 -2.05
C ASP A 113 13.09 8.36 -3.40
N ALA A 114 14.06 9.04 -4.01
CA ALA A 114 13.91 9.74 -5.29
C ALA A 114 15.20 9.65 -6.11
N ASN A 115 15.30 8.61 -6.94
CA ASN A 115 16.49 8.31 -7.72
C ASN A 115 16.44 8.92 -9.11
N ILE A 116 17.51 9.61 -9.48
CA ILE A 116 17.72 10.07 -10.85
C ILE A 116 18.29 8.90 -11.66
N VAL A 117 17.49 8.37 -12.58
CA VAL A 117 17.86 7.30 -13.50
C VAL A 117 18.19 7.90 -14.85
N GLN A 118 19.26 7.40 -15.48
CA GLN A 118 19.66 7.77 -16.83
C GLN A 118 19.89 6.51 -17.66
N ASP A 119 18.98 6.31 -18.61
CA ASP A 119 19.07 5.24 -19.59
C ASP A 119 19.58 5.78 -20.92
N ALA A 120 19.82 4.89 -21.88
CA ALA A 120 20.30 5.25 -23.23
C ALA A 120 19.43 6.30 -23.96
N HIS A 121 18.15 6.41 -23.59
CA HIS A 121 17.15 7.22 -24.30
C HIS A 121 16.58 8.38 -23.47
N ALA A 122 16.75 8.39 -22.15
CA ALA A 122 16.14 9.40 -21.29
C ALA A 122 16.79 9.51 -19.92
N LYS A 123 16.68 10.70 -19.33
CA LYS A 123 16.94 10.95 -17.91
C LYS A 123 15.63 11.24 -17.20
N TYR A 124 15.36 10.57 -16.09
CA TYR A 124 14.12 10.73 -15.33
C TYR A 124 14.33 10.48 -13.84
N VAL A 125 13.32 10.79 -13.03
CA VAL A 125 13.32 10.52 -11.59
C VAL A 125 12.32 9.42 -11.29
N VAL A 126 12.75 8.40 -10.55
CA VAL A 126 11.91 7.35 -9.98
C VAL A 126 11.70 7.66 -8.51
N TYR A 127 10.44 7.69 -8.10
CA TYR A 127 10.02 7.91 -6.73
C TYR A 127 9.57 6.59 -6.13
N THR A 128 10.12 6.25 -4.96
CA THR A 128 9.62 5.16 -4.13
C THR A 128 8.72 5.76 -3.07
N ILE A 129 7.45 5.37 -3.06
CA ILE A 129 6.43 5.93 -2.18
C ILE A 129 5.88 4.81 -1.31
N TYR A 130 6.07 4.91 0.00
CA TYR A 130 5.53 3.98 0.98
C TYR A 130 4.11 4.37 1.37
N LEU A 131 3.28 3.37 1.58
CA LEU A 131 1.94 3.49 2.14
C LEU A 131 2.01 3.07 3.60
N LEU A 132 1.74 4.01 4.49
CA LEU A 132 1.87 3.83 5.94
C LEU A 132 0.51 4.02 6.61
N GLN A 133 0.17 3.12 7.54
CA GLN A 133 -1.00 3.29 8.41
C GLN A 133 -0.54 3.93 9.72
N THR A 134 -0.84 5.21 9.90
CA THR A 134 -0.51 5.90 11.16
C THR A 134 -1.50 5.51 12.25
N GLY A 135 -0.99 5.28 13.48
CA GLY A 135 -1.80 4.92 14.65
C GLY A 135 -1.61 3.47 15.13
N GLN A 136 -0.85 2.66 14.39
CA GLN A 136 -0.46 1.30 14.78
C GLN A 136 0.93 0.95 14.23
N TYR A 137 1.55 -0.10 14.77
CA TYR A 137 2.78 -0.65 14.19
C TYR A 137 2.48 -1.25 12.81
N ASP A 138 3.15 -0.74 11.78
CA ASP A 138 3.01 -1.22 10.42
C ASP A 138 4.01 -2.36 10.16
N ALA A 139 3.60 -3.59 10.48
CA ALA A 139 4.43 -4.79 10.32
C ALA A 139 4.66 -5.17 8.85
N SER A 140 3.97 -4.54 7.90
CA SER A 140 3.94 -4.97 6.51
C SER A 140 3.93 -3.75 5.59
N PRO A 141 5.11 -3.13 5.35
CA PRO A 141 5.18 -1.96 4.49
C PRO A 141 4.76 -2.32 3.07
N ALA A 142 3.97 -1.44 2.45
CA ALA A 142 3.60 -1.53 1.05
C ALA A 142 4.16 -0.30 0.33
N TYR A 143 4.59 -0.47 -0.91
CA TYR A 143 5.19 0.64 -1.66
C TYR A 143 4.79 0.61 -3.12
N ILE A 144 4.95 1.76 -3.78
CA ILE A 144 4.91 1.90 -5.23
C ILE A 144 6.19 2.54 -5.72
N SER A 145 6.63 2.17 -6.92
CA SER A 145 7.74 2.81 -7.62
C SER A 145 7.21 3.43 -8.90
N CYS A 146 7.30 4.75 -9.04
CA CYS A 146 6.71 5.46 -10.18
C CYS A 146 7.50 6.69 -10.59
N ARG A 147 7.25 7.19 -11.81
CA ARG A 147 7.81 8.45 -12.30
C ARG A 147 6.74 9.54 -12.25
N TYR A 148 7.16 10.80 -12.43
CA TYR A 148 6.25 11.93 -12.56
C TYR A 148 5.14 11.68 -13.60
N SER A 149 5.50 11.09 -14.75
CA SER A 149 4.55 10.81 -15.84
C SER A 149 3.44 9.87 -15.40
N ASP A 150 3.75 8.88 -14.58
CA ASP A 150 2.79 7.85 -14.18
C ASP A 150 1.72 8.45 -13.24
N LEU A 151 2.14 9.27 -12.27
CA LEU A 151 1.25 10.05 -11.40
C LEU A 151 0.43 11.08 -12.18
N PHE A 152 1.04 11.74 -13.17
CA PHE A 152 0.34 12.69 -14.04
C PHE A 152 -0.73 11.99 -14.88
N HIS A 153 -0.43 10.81 -15.43
CA HIS A 153 -1.40 9.99 -16.15
C HIS A 153 -2.56 9.55 -15.24
N LEU A 154 -2.27 9.11 -14.02
CA LEU A 154 -3.32 8.80 -13.03
C LEU A 154 -4.21 10.02 -12.80
N LYS A 155 -3.63 11.19 -12.47
CA LYS A 155 -4.37 12.43 -12.25
C LYS A 155 -5.29 12.75 -13.43
N ARG A 156 -4.77 12.67 -14.66
CA ARG A 156 -5.52 12.96 -15.87
C ARG A 156 -6.73 12.02 -16.03
N ARG A 157 -6.52 10.71 -15.86
CA ARG A 157 -7.59 9.69 -15.97
C ARG A 157 -8.65 9.85 -14.88
N LEU A 158 -8.25 10.18 -13.65
CA LEU A 158 -9.20 10.44 -12.58
C LEU A 158 -10.00 11.72 -12.85
N LEU A 159 -9.37 12.78 -13.35
CA LEU A 159 -10.06 14.03 -13.70
C LEU A 159 -11.05 13.84 -14.87
N GLU A 160 -10.69 13.01 -15.86
CA GLU A 160 -11.56 12.66 -16.99
C GLU A 160 -12.83 11.92 -16.54
N LEU A 161 -12.72 10.99 -15.58
CA LEU A 161 -13.82 10.12 -15.15
C LEU A 161 -14.61 10.66 -13.94
N TYR A 162 -13.95 11.42 -13.08
CA TYR A 162 -14.48 11.92 -11.80
C TYR A 162 -14.17 13.42 -11.62
N PRO A 163 -14.67 14.30 -12.51
CA PRO A 163 -14.32 15.71 -12.51
C PRO A 163 -14.78 16.46 -11.26
N SER A 164 -15.86 16.01 -10.62
CA SER A 164 -16.40 16.63 -9.41
C SER A 164 -15.53 16.34 -8.20
N GLU A 165 -15.10 15.09 -8.06
CA GLU A 165 -14.25 14.56 -7.00
C GLU A 165 -12.83 15.12 -7.11
N MET A 166 -12.35 15.34 -8.34
CA MET A 166 -11.03 15.88 -8.62
C MET A 166 -10.97 17.42 -8.63
N ARG A 167 -12.07 18.09 -8.29
CA ARG A 167 -12.14 19.56 -8.27
C ARG A 167 -11.22 20.13 -7.18
N GLY A 168 -10.37 21.08 -7.55
CA GLY A 168 -9.47 21.75 -6.60
C GLY A 168 -8.26 20.91 -6.18
N VAL A 169 -8.07 19.71 -6.75
CA VAL A 169 -6.90 18.88 -6.47
C VAL A 169 -5.66 19.49 -7.09
N SER A 170 -4.74 19.96 -6.24
CA SER A 170 -3.45 20.48 -6.65
C SER A 170 -2.53 19.37 -7.13
N PHE A 171 -1.67 19.67 -8.11
CA PHE A 171 -0.68 18.73 -8.63
C PHE A 171 0.53 19.51 -9.15
N PRO A 172 1.77 19.04 -8.93
CA PRO A 172 2.95 19.77 -9.34
C PRO A 172 3.03 19.93 -10.87
N ARG A 173 3.33 21.13 -11.34
CA ARG A 173 3.43 21.43 -12.78
C ARG A 173 4.61 20.69 -13.42
N LYS A 174 4.45 20.34 -14.70
CA LYS A 174 5.54 19.82 -15.52
C LYS A 174 6.58 20.92 -15.68
N ARG A 175 7.83 20.61 -15.40
CA ARG A 175 8.97 21.52 -15.66
C ARG A 175 9.78 20.92 -16.81
N VAL A 176 10.45 21.78 -17.58
CA VAL A 176 11.37 21.36 -18.65
C VAL A 176 12.82 21.63 -18.26
N ARG A 177 13.08 22.77 -17.61
CA ARG A 177 14.38 23.15 -17.04
C ARG A 177 14.43 22.87 -15.53
N LYS A 178 15.63 22.59 -15.00
CA LYS A 178 15.89 22.35 -13.55
C LYS A 178 15.04 21.21 -12.92
N ASN A 179 14.62 20.22 -13.71
CA ASN A 179 13.79 19.10 -13.24
C ASN A 179 14.47 18.19 -12.20
N PHE A 180 15.80 18.14 -12.23
CA PHE A 180 16.62 17.26 -11.41
C PHE A 180 17.25 17.97 -10.22
N THR A 181 16.85 19.22 -9.93
CA THR A 181 17.35 19.89 -8.74
C THR A 181 16.73 19.27 -7.49
N PRO A 182 17.48 19.12 -6.39
CA PRO A 182 16.96 18.58 -5.13
C PRO A 182 15.70 19.33 -4.66
N GLU A 183 15.67 20.65 -4.82
CA GLU A 183 14.50 21.49 -4.49
C GLU A 183 13.25 21.11 -5.31
N THR A 184 13.40 20.89 -6.62
CA THR A 184 12.26 20.50 -7.48
C THR A 184 11.79 19.09 -7.13
N ILE A 185 12.73 18.18 -6.83
CA ILE A 185 12.42 16.81 -6.43
C ILE A 185 11.65 16.84 -5.10
N ALA A 186 12.14 17.54 -4.08
CA ALA A 186 11.49 17.67 -2.77
C ALA A 186 10.08 18.30 -2.86
N LYS A 187 9.93 19.40 -3.62
CA LYS A 187 8.61 20.02 -3.85
C LYS A 187 7.63 19.06 -4.54
N ARG A 188 8.11 18.27 -5.51
CA ARG A 188 7.29 17.24 -6.17
C ARG A 188 6.92 16.12 -5.22
N SER A 189 7.89 15.61 -4.46
CA SER A 189 7.68 14.55 -3.47
C SER A 189 6.53 14.91 -2.53
N ARG A 190 6.59 16.08 -1.90
CA ARG A 190 5.53 16.55 -1.01
C ARG A 190 4.17 16.66 -1.69
N ALA A 191 4.15 17.20 -2.91
CA ALA A 191 2.91 17.36 -3.65
C ALA A 191 2.30 16.00 -4.08
N PHE A 192 3.14 14.98 -4.33
CA PHE A 192 2.67 13.62 -4.62
C PHE A 192 2.07 12.95 -3.39
N GLU A 193 2.70 13.07 -2.22
CA GLU A 193 2.15 12.57 -0.96
C GLU A 193 0.76 13.15 -0.71
N GLN A 194 0.62 14.48 -0.85
CA GLN A 194 -0.64 15.18 -0.69
C GLN A 194 -1.71 14.73 -1.70
N PHE A 195 -1.31 14.61 -2.97
CA PHE A 195 -2.18 14.13 -4.04
C PHE A 195 -2.71 12.72 -3.74
N LEU A 196 -1.81 11.78 -3.40
CA LEU A 196 -2.16 10.39 -3.10
C LEU A 196 -3.00 10.27 -1.83
N CYS A 197 -2.67 11.02 -0.76
CA CYS A 197 -3.50 11.13 0.43
C CYS A 197 -4.93 11.56 0.05
N HIS A 198 -5.08 12.60 -0.77
CA HIS A 198 -6.39 13.09 -1.17
C HIS A 198 -7.17 12.06 -1.98
N VAL A 199 -6.60 11.51 -3.06
CA VAL A 199 -7.35 10.56 -3.92
C VAL A 199 -7.69 9.27 -3.18
N SER A 200 -6.84 8.82 -2.24
CA SER A 200 -7.12 7.65 -1.40
C SER A 200 -8.22 7.91 -0.36
N SER A 201 -8.47 9.16 0.03
CA SER A 201 -9.52 9.48 1.01
C SER A 201 -10.93 9.37 0.42
N LEU A 202 -11.07 9.35 -0.91
CA LEU A 202 -12.34 9.32 -1.61
C LEU A 202 -12.70 7.88 -2.03
N PRO A 203 -13.78 7.27 -1.47
CA PRO A 203 -14.15 5.88 -1.78
C PRO A 203 -14.42 5.63 -3.27
N ALA A 204 -15.04 6.58 -3.97
CA ALA A 204 -15.34 6.47 -5.40
C ALA A 204 -14.08 6.37 -6.26
N LEU A 205 -13.00 7.07 -5.88
CA LEU A 205 -11.73 7.01 -6.60
C LEU A 205 -10.97 5.72 -6.27
N ARG A 206 -10.98 5.29 -5.01
CA ARG A 206 -10.28 4.07 -4.56
C ARG A 206 -10.72 2.78 -5.26
N THR A 207 -11.99 2.70 -5.66
CA THR A 207 -12.53 1.53 -6.38
C THR A 207 -12.47 1.68 -7.89
N SER A 208 -12.00 2.83 -8.40
CA SER A 208 -11.94 3.10 -9.83
C SER A 208 -10.80 2.33 -10.52
N SER A 209 -11.05 1.87 -11.75
CA SER A 209 -10.06 1.14 -12.53
C SER A 209 -8.72 1.89 -12.70
N PRO A 210 -8.66 3.21 -12.97
CA PRO A 210 -7.37 3.92 -13.06
C PRO A 210 -6.58 3.90 -11.75
N PHE A 211 -7.26 4.01 -10.61
CA PHE A 211 -6.62 3.98 -9.30
C PHE A 211 -6.04 2.59 -9.02
N LEU A 212 -6.85 1.53 -9.20
CA LEU A 212 -6.40 0.15 -8.99
C LEU A 212 -5.25 -0.22 -9.93
N ASN A 213 -5.32 0.22 -11.20
CA ASN A 213 -4.26 0.01 -12.19
C ASN A 213 -2.93 0.68 -11.83
N PHE A 214 -2.99 1.86 -11.22
CA PHE A 214 -1.80 2.56 -10.78
C PHE A 214 -1.14 1.87 -9.58
N PHE A 215 -1.94 1.37 -8.64
CA PHE A 215 -1.40 0.78 -7.41
C PHE A 215 -0.97 -0.67 -7.58
N TYR A 216 -1.81 -1.55 -8.13
CA TYR A 216 -1.50 -3.00 -8.07
C TYR A 216 -1.98 -3.85 -9.26
N LEU A 217 -2.96 -3.45 -10.09
CA LEU A 217 -3.47 -4.39 -11.12
C LEU A 217 -2.40 -4.80 -12.14
N ARG A 218 -1.52 -3.86 -12.51
CA ARG A 218 -0.38 -4.15 -13.40
C ARG A 218 0.62 -5.10 -12.77
N ASP A 219 0.82 -4.98 -11.46
CA ASP A 219 1.71 -5.84 -10.70
C ASP A 219 1.12 -7.24 -10.53
N ILE A 220 -0.19 -7.35 -10.29
CA ILE A 220 -0.92 -8.64 -10.32
C ILE A 220 -0.75 -9.30 -11.69
N GLN A 221 -0.95 -8.57 -12.81
CA GLN A 221 -0.77 -9.12 -14.16
C GLN A 221 0.66 -9.62 -14.39
N LYS A 222 1.66 -8.86 -13.95
CA LYS A 222 3.07 -9.23 -14.03
C LYS A 222 3.38 -10.47 -13.18
N ALA A 223 2.88 -10.50 -11.94
CA ALA A 223 3.08 -11.62 -11.02
C ALA A 223 2.42 -12.90 -11.55
N GLN A 224 1.20 -12.79 -12.08
CA GLN A 224 0.48 -13.88 -12.74
C GLN A 224 1.27 -14.43 -13.93
N ALA A 225 1.80 -13.57 -14.81
CA ALA A 225 2.62 -14.01 -15.94
C ALA A 225 3.89 -14.76 -15.48
N LEU A 226 4.57 -14.27 -14.43
CA LEU A 226 5.74 -14.95 -13.86
C LEU A 226 5.37 -16.31 -13.23
N THR A 227 4.26 -16.38 -12.50
CA THR A 227 3.74 -17.63 -11.92
C THR A 227 3.40 -18.64 -13.01
N CYS A 228 2.73 -18.23 -14.09
CA CYS A 228 2.42 -19.08 -15.24
C CYS A 228 3.68 -19.57 -15.97
N ALA A 229 4.76 -18.79 -15.97
CA ALA A 229 6.06 -19.16 -16.52
C ALA A 229 6.91 -20.03 -15.57
N GLY A 230 6.41 -20.38 -14.37
CA GLY A 230 7.15 -21.15 -13.37
C GLY A 230 8.22 -20.35 -12.61
N LEU A 231 8.26 -19.03 -12.77
CA LEU A 231 9.23 -18.13 -12.13
C LEU A 231 8.75 -17.70 -10.73
N TYR A 232 8.43 -18.67 -9.87
CA TYR A 232 7.76 -18.45 -8.58
C TYR A 232 8.51 -17.47 -7.66
N LYS A 233 9.84 -17.65 -7.51
CA LYS A 233 10.68 -16.79 -6.66
C LYS A 233 10.66 -15.31 -7.08
N LEU A 234 10.49 -15.03 -8.37
CA LEU A 234 10.37 -13.66 -8.88
C LEU A 234 8.95 -13.10 -8.73
N ALA A 235 7.94 -13.98 -8.73
CA ALA A 235 6.55 -13.60 -8.58
C ALA A 235 6.18 -13.25 -7.13
N ILE A 236 6.70 -14.01 -6.14
CA ILE A 236 6.42 -13.82 -4.69
C ILE A 236 6.49 -12.35 -4.26
N PRO A 237 7.61 -11.61 -4.43
CA PRO A 237 7.69 -10.23 -3.91
C PRO A 237 6.64 -9.30 -4.54
N ILE A 238 6.25 -9.54 -5.80
CA ILE A 238 5.23 -8.74 -6.49
C ILE A 238 3.84 -9.08 -5.95
N TRP A 239 3.54 -10.36 -5.73
CA TRP A 239 2.32 -10.80 -5.07
C TRP A 239 2.19 -10.26 -3.65
N THR A 240 3.25 -10.36 -2.85
CA THR A 240 3.29 -9.89 -1.47
C THR A 240 3.05 -8.39 -1.38
N ASN A 241 3.74 -7.58 -2.19
CA ASN A 241 3.50 -6.13 -2.19
C ASN A 241 2.07 -5.79 -2.66
N SER A 242 1.54 -6.49 -3.67
CA SER A 242 0.16 -6.31 -4.13
C SER A 242 -0.86 -6.64 -3.03
N TYR A 243 -0.60 -7.69 -2.24
CA TYR A 243 -1.42 -8.05 -1.08
C TYR A 243 -1.42 -6.94 -0.03
N HIS A 244 -0.24 -6.45 0.37
CA HIS A 244 -0.14 -5.37 1.36
C HIS A 244 -0.76 -4.05 0.86
N LEU A 245 -0.63 -3.72 -0.42
CA LEU A 245 -1.33 -2.60 -1.03
C LEU A 245 -2.86 -2.75 -0.91
N GLN A 246 -3.38 -3.95 -1.17
CA GLN A 246 -4.81 -4.23 -1.01
C GLN A 246 -5.28 -4.14 0.44
N GLU A 247 -4.49 -4.59 1.42
CA GLU A 247 -4.83 -4.45 2.85
C GLU A 247 -4.93 -2.99 3.28
N LYS A 248 -4.08 -2.12 2.72
CA LYS A 248 -4.05 -0.69 3.07
C LYS A 248 -5.07 0.15 2.32
N LEU A 249 -5.34 -0.17 1.06
CA LEU A 249 -6.15 0.66 0.17
C LEU A 249 -7.61 0.22 0.09
N CYS A 250 -7.89 -1.08 0.12
CA CYS A 250 -9.21 -1.61 -0.16
C CYS A 250 -9.97 -1.92 1.14
N PRO A 251 -11.32 -1.82 1.13
CA PRO A 251 -12.13 -2.29 2.26
C PRO A 251 -11.81 -3.75 2.65
N PRO A 252 -12.05 -4.14 3.92
CA PRO A 252 -11.99 -5.53 4.32
C PRO A 252 -13.04 -6.36 3.56
N GLY A 253 -12.76 -7.64 3.35
CA GLY A 253 -13.64 -8.58 2.64
C GLY A 253 -13.07 -9.08 1.30
N PRO A 254 -13.73 -10.05 0.66
CA PRO A 254 -13.25 -10.64 -0.57
C PRO A 254 -13.52 -9.76 -1.78
N SER A 255 -12.58 -9.82 -2.71
CA SER A 255 -12.74 -9.34 -4.08
C SER A 255 -11.99 -10.31 -4.99
N THR A 256 -12.38 -10.39 -6.26
CA THR A 256 -11.69 -11.26 -7.24
C THR A 256 -10.19 -11.00 -7.27
N ASN A 257 -9.76 -9.73 -7.27
CA ASN A 257 -8.35 -9.36 -7.27
C ASN A 257 -7.61 -9.79 -5.98
N ARG A 258 -8.26 -9.72 -4.81
CA ARG A 258 -7.66 -10.16 -3.54
C ARG A 258 -7.53 -11.67 -3.47
N LEU A 259 -8.56 -12.39 -3.93
CA LEU A 259 -8.52 -13.85 -4.03
C LEU A 259 -7.48 -14.33 -5.06
N LEU A 260 -7.31 -13.61 -6.17
CA LEU A 260 -6.28 -13.89 -7.15
C LEU A 260 -4.87 -13.73 -6.57
N VAL A 261 -4.63 -12.66 -5.80
CA VAL A 261 -3.36 -12.45 -5.10
C VAL A 261 -3.09 -13.58 -4.10
N LEU A 262 -4.09 -13.95 -3.30
CA LEU A 262 -3.95 -15.05 -2.34
C LEU A 262 -3.68 -16.40 -3.05
N ALA A 263 -4.37 -16.69 -4.15
CA ALA A 263 -4.09 -17.88 -4.96
C ALA A 263 -2.64 -17.87 -5.49
N GLY A 264 -2.18 -16.72 -5.99
CA GLY A 264 -0.82 -16.52 -6.46
C GLY A 264 0.22 -16.79 -5.37
N LEU A 265 0.00 -16.25 -4.16
CA LEU A 265 0.86 -16.47 -3.00
C LEU A 265 0.90 -17.93 -2.58
N VAL A 266 -0.26 -18.58 -2.41
CA VAL A 266 -0.36 -19.99 -2.03
C VAL A 266 0.41 -20.86 -3.02
N VAL A 267 0.18 -20.67 -4.32
CA VAL A 267 0.86 -21.44 -5.38
C VAL A 267 2.36 -21.18 -5.36
N CYS A 268 2.81 -19.92 -5.34
CA CYS A 268 4.23 -19.63 -5.43
C CYS A 268 5.02 -20.10 -4.21
N HIS A 269 4.45 -19.98 -3.00
CA HIS A 269 5.07 -20.46 -1.77
C HIS A 269 5.08 -22.00 -1.71
N GLN A 270 4.00 -22.66 -2.14
CA GLN A 270 3.96 -24.12 -2.23
C GLN A 270 5.04 -24.66 -3.19
N GLU A 271 5.23 -24.02 -4.34
CA GLU A 271 6.26 -24.43 -5.33
C GLU A 271 7.68 -24.02 -4.92
N SER A 272 7.82 -23.11 -3.95
CA SER A 272 9.11 -22.68 -3.41
C SER A 272 9.48 -23.39 -2.10
N ASP A 273 8.68 -24.38 -1.68
CA ASP A 273 8.85 -25.18 -0.46
C ASP A 273 8.83 -24.37 0.86
N THR A 274 8.13 -23.24 0.85
CA THR A 274 7.86 -22.42 2.04
C THR A 274 6.41 -22.68 2.46
N LEU A 275 6.17 -23.83 3.09
CA LEU A 275 4.84 -24.42 3.24
C LEU A 275 4.01 -23.72 4.31
N GLU A 276 4.64 -23.18 5.34
CA GLU A 276 4.03 -22.42 6.41
C GLU A 276 3.38 -21.14 5.86
N GLU A 277 4.06 -20.40 4.99
CA GLU A 277 3.52 -19.22 4.33
C GLU A 277 2.37 -19.59 3.39
N ALA A 278 2.53 -20.67 2.61
CA ALA A 278 1.45 -21.16 1.75
C ALA A 278 0.21 -21.53 2.57
N GLN A 279 0.39 -22.21 3.69
CA GLN A 279 -0.70 -22.56 4.61
C GLN A 279 -1.37 -21.30 5.15
N ALA A 280 -0.61 -20.33 5.66
CA ALA A 280 -1.15 -19.10 6.23
C ALA A 280 -1.97 -18.29 5.21
N PHE A 281 -1.51 -18.18 3.96
CA PHE A 281 -2.27 -17.50 2.91
C PHE A 281 -3.52 -18.27 2.49
N SER A 282 -3.47 -19.61 2.48
CA SER A 282 -4.64 -20.44 2.18
C SER A 282 -5.72 -20.31 3.25
N GLU A 283 -5.32 -20.26 4.53
CA GLU A 283 -6.22 -20.07 5.68
C GLU A 283 -6.91 -18.71 5.61
N ARG A 284 -6.14 -17.64 5.35
CA ARG A 284 -6.68 -16.29 5.15
C ARG A 284 -7.70 -16.25 4.02
N ALA A 285 -7.45 -16.93 2.91
CA ALA A 285 -8.39 -16.98 1.79
C ALA A 285 -9.71 -17.70 2.16
N VAL A 286 -9.62 -18.82 2.88
CA VAL A 286 -10.79 -19.56 3.36
C VAL A 286 -11.63 -18.68 4.29
N ALA A 287 -11.02 -18.08 5.31
CA ALA A 287 -11.70 -17.19 6.24
C ALA A 287 -12.39 -16.01 5.52
N LEU A 288 -11.67 -15.37 4.59
CA LEU A 288 -12.19 -14.23 3.83
C LEU A 288 -13.43 -14.57 2.99
N ILE A 289 -13.48 -15.78 2.40
CA ILE A 289 -14.62 -16.22 1.59
C ILE A 289 -15.78 -16.64 2.49
N GLN A 290 -15.52 -17.31 3.62
CA GLN A 290 -16.55 -17.74 4.57
C GLN A 290 -17.31 -16.55 5.17
N ASP A 291 -16.60 -15.45 5.43
CA ASP A 291 -17.20 -14.22 5.94
C ASP A 291 -18.13 -13.55 4.90
N ALA A 292 -18.02 -13.92 3.62
CA ALA A 292 -18.79 -13.33 2.53
C ALA A 292 -19.75 -14.34 1.89
N GLN A 293 -21.00 -14.26 2.30
CA GLN A 293 -22.12 -15.11 1.86
C GLN A 293 -22.51 -14.91 0.38
N ASP A 294 -21.69 -15.32 -0.61
CA ASP A 294 -22.14 -16.01 -1.84
C ASP A 294 -21.30 -15.74 -3.11
N LYS A 295 -20.82 -14.51 -3.36
CA LYS A 295 -20.25 -14.18 -4.69
C LYS A 295 -18.95 -14.92 -5.05
N HIS A 296 -18.23 -15.41 -4.06
CA HIS A 296 -16.93 -16.06 -4.24
C HIS A 296 -16.92 -17.52 -3.77
N ILE A 297 -18.09 -18.09 -3.49
CA ILE A 297 -18.21 -19.46 -2.97
C ILE A 297 -17.62 -20.51 -3.92
N SER A 298 -17.60 -20.23 -5.24
CA SER A 298 -16.96 -21.10 -6.23
C SER A 298 -15.45 -21.27 -6.04
N LEU A 299 -14.78 -20.28 -5.43
CA LEU A 299 -13.36 -20.34 -5.11
C LEU A 299 -13.08 -20.95 -3.74
N LEU A 300 -14.11 -21.12 -2.89
CA LEU A 300 -13.96 -21.70 -1.56
C LEU A 300 -13.41 -23.12 -1.62
N VAL A 301 -13.95 -23.95 -2.52
CA VAL A 301 -13.55 -25.36 -2.65
C VAL A 301 -12.08 -25.51 -3.09
N PRO A 302 -11.58 -24.82 -4.15
CA PRO A 302 -10.16 -24.80 -4.49
C PRO A 302 -9.25 -24.40 -3.32
N PHE A 303 -9.62 -23.35 -2.57
CA PHE A 303 -8.84 -22.90 -1.42
C PHE A 303 -8.88 -23.89 -0.25
N LEU A 304 -10.04 -24.50 0.05
CA LEU A 304 -10.15 -25.53 1.07
C LEU A 304 -9.31 -26.76 0.76
N ASN A 305 -9.35 -27.23 -0.50
CA ASN A 305 -8.53 -28.35 -0.93
C ASN A 305 -7.03 -28.07 -0.74
N ALA A 306 -6.57 -26.89 -1.16
CA ALA A 306 -5.18 -26.47 -0.95
C ALA A 306 -4.84 -26.36 0.54
N HIS A 307 -5.70 -25.73 1.34
CA HIS A 307 -5.52 -25.57 2.77
C HIS A 307 -5.42 -26.92 3.50
N ILE A 308 -6.34 -27.85 3.25
CA ILE A 308 -6.33 -29.21 3.86
C ILE A 308 -5.04 -29.96 3.52
N GLN A 309 -4.59 -29.88 2.26
CA GLN A 309 -3.34 -30.50 1.83
C GLN A 309 -2.12 -29.88 2.51
N LEU A 310 -2.06 -28.55 2.60
CA LEU A 310 -0.98 -27.82 3.24
C LEU A 310 -0.95 -28.04 4.75
N SER A 311 -2.10 -28.00 5.43
CA SER A 311 -2.22 -28.30 6.87
C SER A 311 -1.73 -29.71 7.19
N TRP A 312 -2.00 -30.70 6.33
CA TRP A 312 -1.44 -32.04 6.49
C TRP A 312 0.09 -32.07 6.40
N ARG A 313 0.69 -31.30 5.49
CA ARG A 313 2.15 -31.23 5.32
C ARG A 313 2.85 -30.48 6.46
N VAL A 314 2.24 -29.41 6.96
CA VAL A 314 2.78 -28.57 8.06
C VAL A 314 2.46 -29.17 9.43
N GLY A 315 1.52 -30.11 9.53
CA GLY A 315 1.11 -30.75 10.78
C GLY A 315 0.09 -29.94 11.61
N ILE A 316 -0.71 -29.11 10.94
CA ILE A 316 -1.78 -28.30 11.55
C ILE A 316 -3.11 -29.08 11.49
N ASP A 317 -3.98 -28.89 12.50
CA ASP A 317 -5.30 -29.52 12.50
C ASP A 317 -6.17 -29.01 11.34
N LYS A 318 -6.89 -29.93 10.71
CA LYS A 318 -7.66 -29.71 9.48
C LYS A 318 -9.10 -30.23 9.55
N ARG A 319 -9.52 -30.73 10.73
CA ARG A 319 -10.85 -31.35 10.93
C ARG A 319 -12.00 -30.42 10.57
N GLU A 320 -11.90 -29.15 10.97
CA GLU A 320 -12.95 -28.16 10.69
C GLU A 320 -13.08 -27.87 9.18
N SER A 321 -11.94 -27.75 8.50
CA SER A 321 -11.88 -27.53 7.06
C SER A 321 -12.39 -28.74 6.27
N GLU A 322 -12.06 -29.96 6.71
CA GLU A 322 -12.57 -31.21 6.13
C GLU A 322 -14.09 -31.33 6.31
N ALA A 323 -14.61 -31.04 7.51
CA ALA A 323 -16.04 -31.03 7.78
C ALA A 323 -16.78 -29.95 6.98
N LEU A 324 -16.15 -28.81 6.72
CA LEU A 324 -16.72 -27.79 5.84
C LEU A 324 -16.73 -28.24 4.38
N LEU A 325 -15.65 -28.83 3.89
CA LEU A 325 -15.59 -29.36 2.53
C LEU A 325 -16.67 -30.42 2.30
N GLN A 326 -16.87 -31.31 3.27
CA GLN A 326 -17.94 -32.31 3.21
C GLN A 326 -19.34 -31.68 3.16
N ARG A 327 -19.61 -30.66 4.00
CA ARG A 327 -20.89 -29.92 3.94
C ARG A 327 -21.13 -29.25 2.59
N LEU A 328 -20.09 -28.70 1.97
CA LEU A 328 -20.18 -28.10 0.63
C LEU A 328 -20.44 -29.14 -0.47
N GLN A 329 -19.88 -30.35 -0.32
CA GLN A 329 -20.17 -31.49 -1.21
C GLN A 329 -21.63 -31.92 -1.08
N GLU A 330 -22.13 -32.08 0.14
CA GLU A 330 -23.52 -32.46 0.42
C GLU A 330 -24.52 -31.40 -0.09
N ALA A 331 -24.16 -30.12 -0.01
CA ALA A 331 -24.96 -29.00 -0.51
C ALA A 331 -24.92 -28.83 -2.05
N GLY A 332 -24.14 -29.65 -2.77
CA GLY A 332 -24.03 -29.58 -4.24
C GLY A 332 -23.17 -28.42 -4.75
N HIS A 333 -22.36 -27.78 -3.89
CA HIS A 333 -21.39 -26.75 -4.28
C HIS A 333 -20.09 -27.34 -4.82
N TYR A 334 -19.97 -28.66 -4.88
CA TYR A 334 -18.82 -29.38 -5.41
C TYR A 334 -19.15 -29.94 -6.80
N ALA A 335 -18.46 -29.44 -7.83
CA ALA A 335 -18.53 -30.01 -9.18
C ALA A 335 -17.42 -31.05 -9.37
N ASP A 336 -17.64 -32.09 -10.18
CA ASP A 336 -16.66 -33.17 -10.41
C ASP A 336 -15.30 -32.69 -10.96
N ASN A 337 -15.24 -31.48 -11.53
CA ASN A 337 -14.03 -30.84 -12.06
C ASN A 337 -13.75 -29.50 -11.35
N VAL A 338 -13.47 -29.54 -10.04
CA VAL A 338 -13.01 -28.34 -9.31
C VAL A 338 -11.64 -27.92 -9.86
N PRO A 339 -11.49 -26.69 -10.38
CA PRO A 339 -10.21 -26.22 -10.89
C PRO A 339 -9.20 -26.10 -9.75
N SER A 340 -7.95 -26.46 -10.01
CA SER A 340 -6.85 -26.15 -9.09
C SER A 340 -6.63 -24.63 -8.97
N LEU A 341 -6.00 -24.15 -7.88
CA LEU A 341 -5.61 -22.74 -7.77
C LEU A 341 -4.69 -22.29 -8.91
N LYS A 342 -3.85 -23.19 -9.44
CA LYS A 342 -3.04 -22.94 -10.65
C LYS A 342 -3.91 -22.73 -11.89
N GLU A 343 -4.91 -23.57 -12.11
CA GLU A 343 -5.85 -23.38 -13.23
C GLU A 343 -6.66 -22.09 -13.10
N PHE A 344 -7.07 -21.73 -11.89
CA PHE A 344 -7.72 -20.45 -11.63
C PHE A 344 -6.82 -19.28 -12.05
N LEU A 345 -5.54 -19.31 -11.64
CA LEU A 345 -4.55 -18.29 -12.06
C LEU A 345 -4.36 -18.23 -13.57
N VAL A 346 -4.49 -19.34 -14.30
CA VAL A 346 -4.33 -19.35 -15.77
C VAL A 346 -5.59 -18.83 -16.47
N LYS A 347 -6.77 -19.12 -15.92
CA LYS A 347 -8.07 -18.77 -16.55
C LYS A 347 -8.52 -17.34 -16.24
N GLU A 348 -8.13 -16.80 -15.08
CA GLU A 348 -8.63 -15.51 -14.62
C GLU A 348 -8.02 -14.34 -15.39
N THR A 349 -8.87 -13.50 -15.98
CA THR A 349 -8.46 -12.27 -16.68
C THR A 349 -8.59 -11.07 -15.74
N ILE A 350 -7.49 -10.37 -15.50
CA ILE A 350 -7.46 -9.19 -14.63
C ILE A 350 -8.04 -7.99 -15.37
N SER A 351 -9.23 -7.53 -14.94
CA SER A 351 -9.98 -6.40 -15.52
C SER A 351 -9.84 -5.11 -14.71
#